data_AF-A0A950TLG8-F1
#
_entry.id   AF-A0A950TLG8-F1
#
_cell.length_a   1.000
_cell.length_b   1.000
_cell.length_c   1.000
_cell.angle_alpha   90.00
_cell.angle_beta   90.00
_cell.angle_gamma   90.00
#
_symmetry.space_group_name_H-M   'P 1'
#
loop_
_entity.id
_entity.type
_entity.pdbx_description
1 polymer ?
#
loop_
_entity_poly.entity_id
_entity_poly.type
_entity_poly.pdbx_seq_one_letter_code
_entity_poly.pdbx_strand_id
1 'polypeptide(L)'
;MPQKILWAWEIPEDLSFADAKEFGGAFLAQTIFLQNDRVIPKGRQQPLKMADGAYVIAVTRIETYKETAKRPTLSDDMVRQTSEAIVETLKLPNVKGIQIDFDATSSERDFYRKLINEVRNHLPENTPLTMTSLASWCTGEAWFNDFPVDEAVPMVFQMGADSDRIKRYLANGNDWVEPLCRGSYGISLEEGRFDGMRDGRRMYYFKNTPWVAEDVRPNP
;
A
#
# COMPACT_ATOMS: atom_id res chain seq x y z
N MET A 1 0.54 12.33 8.07
CA MET A 1 1.04 11.99 6.71
C MET A 1 0.63 13.10 5.72
N PRO A 2 1.41 13.36 4.65
CA PRO A 2 1.06 14.34 3.60
C PRO A 2 -0.18 13.97 2.80
N GLN A 3 -0.90 14.96 2.28
CA GLN A 3 -2.15 14.74 1.54
C GLN A 3 -1.96 14.10 0.16
N LYS A 4 -0.78 14.25 -0.44
CA LYS A 4 -0.43 13.62 -1.72
C LYS A 4 0.78 12.72 -1.51
N ILE A 5 0.70 11.49 -1.96
CA ILE A 5 1.78 10.50 -1.85
C ILE A 5 2.09 9.97 -3.25
N LEU A 6 3.35 10.07 -3.67
CA LEU A 6 3.83 9.47 -4.92
C LEU A 6 4.28 8.04 -4.64
N TRP A 7 3.73 7.06 -5.36
CA TRP A 7 4.07 5.65 -5.18
C TRP A 7 5.13 5.21 -6.21
N ALA A 8 6.24 4.63 -5.74
CA ALA A 8 7.41 4.27 -6.53
C ALA A 8 7.64 2.74 -6.60
N TRP A 9 7.52 2.15 -7.79
CA TRP A 9 7.72 0.72 -8.07
C TRP A 9 9.18 0.30 -8.14
N GLU A 10 9.41 -1.01 -8.35
CA GLU A 10 10.72 -1.63 -8.60
C GLU A 10 11.30 -1.21 -9.97
N ILE A 11 11.41 0.09 -10.19
CA ILE A 11 12.02 0.76 -11.34
C ILE A 11 12.90 1.90 -10.82
N PRO A 12 13.94 2.34 -11.56
CA PRO A 12 14.72 3.51 -11.20
C PRO A 12 13.83 4.75 -11.03
N GLU A 13 13.96 5.46 -9.90
CA GLU A 13 13.13 6.63 -9.59
C GLU A 13 13.97 7.78 -9.02
N ASP A 14 13.71 9.00 -9.49
CA ASP A 14 14.23 10.23 -8.93
C ASP A 14 13.09 11.21 -8.66
N LEU A 15 12.63 11.25 -7.41
CA LEU A 15 11.58 12.13 -6.93
C LEU A 15 12.14 13.43 -6.34
N SER A 16 13.41 13.76 -6.55
CA SER A 16 14.04 14.94 -5.94
C SER A 16 13.47 16.27 -6.42
N PHE A 17 12.71 16.26 -7.52
CA PHE A 17 11.99 17.42 -8.02
C PHE A 17 10.69 17.74 -7.25
N ALA A 18 10.14 16.79 -6.47
CA ALA A 18 8.85 16.96 -5.80
C ALA A 18 8.97 17.91 -4.60
N ASP A 19 7.98 18.78 -4.40
CA ASP A 19 7.93 19.62 -3.19
C ASP A 19 7.55 18.78 -1.98
N ALA A 20 8.51 18.57 -1.07
CA ALA A 20 8.32 17.81 0.17
C ALA A 20 7.26 18.38 1.13
N LYS A 21 6.83 19.64 0.94
CA LYS A 21 5.71 20.23 1.71
C LYS A 21 4.35 19.78 1.18
N GLU A 22 4.28 19.46 -0.10
CA GLU A 22 3.05 19.05 -0.77
C GLU A 22 2.95 17.52 -0.88
N PHE A 23 4.07 16.88 -1.22
CA PHE A 23 4.15 15.45 -1.52
C PHE A 23 4.96 14.68 -0.47
N GLY A 24 4.44 13.54 -0.06
CA GLY A 24 5.25 12.44 0.47
C GLY A 24 5.55 11.43 -0.64
N GLY A 25 6.35 10.42 -0.32
CA GLY A 25 6.57 9.30 -1.20
C GLY A 25 6.47 7.96 -0.48
N ALA A 26 5.84 7.01 -1.13
CA ALA A 26 5.82 5.61 -0.75
C ALA A 26 6.62 4.82 -1.78
N PHE A 27 7.54 3.97 -1.35
CA PHE A 27 8.37 3.22 -2.29
C PHE A 27 8.38 1.74 -1.94
N LEU A 28 8.42 0.88 -2.96
CA LEU A 28 8.62 -0.54 -2.76
C LEU A 28 10.02 -0.77 -2.19
N ALA A 29 10.09 -0.99 -0.88
CA ALA A 29 11.32 -1.22 -0.14
C ALA A 29 11.73 -2.69 -0.25
N GLN A 30 10.76 -3.60 -0.30
CA GLN A 30 10.99 -5.02 -0.50
C GLN A 30 9.75 -5.74 -1.02
N THR A 31 9.98 -6.92 -1.59
CA THR A 31 8.96 -7.94 -1.82
C THR A 31 9.30 -9.18 -0.98
N ILE A 32 8.36 -9.62 -0.15
CA ILE A 32 8.46 -10.88 0.61
C ILE A 32 7.68 -11.96 -0.13
N PHE A 33 8.39 -13.01 -0.54
CA PHE A 33 7.78 -14.19 -1.15
C PHE A 33 7.54 -15.26 -0.09
N LEU A 34 6.30 -15.73 0.03
CA LEU A 34 5.90 -16.81 0.93
C LEU A 34 5.72 -18.10 0.13
N GLN A 35 6.47 -19.14 0.49
CA GLN A 35 6.48 -20.41 -0.23
C GLN A 35 6.82 -21.58 0.70
N ASN A 36 6.00 -22.62 0.72
CA ASN A 36 6.12 -23.70 1.72
C ASN A 36 6.26 -23.09 3.13
N ASP A 37 7.28 -23.50 3.88
CA ASP A 37 7.62 -22.94 5.19
C ASP A 37 8.66 -21.81 5.15
N ARG A 38 8.85 -21.17 3.99
CA ARG A 38 9.91 -20.16 3.78
C ARG A 38 9.35 -18.77 3.58
N VAL A 39 9.97 -17.82 4.28
CA VAL A 39 9.82 -16.37 4.08
C VAL A 39 11.06 -15.88 3.35
N ILE A 40 10.89 -15.34 2.15
CA ILE A 40 12.00 -14.93 1.28
C ILE A 40 11.88 -13.43 1.00
N PRO A 41 12.46 -12.56 1.86
CA PRO A 41 12.51 -11.14 1.61
C PRO A 41 13.50 -10.82 0.49
N LYS A 42 13.09 -9.95 -0.43
CA LYS A 42 13.95 -9.36 -1.46
C LYS A 42 13.85 -7.85 -1.36
N GLY A 43 14.89 -7.22 -0.84
CA GLY A 43 15.00 -5.77 -0.83
C GLY A 43 15.06 -5.20 -2.25
N ARG A 44 14.62 -3.95 -2.37
CA ARG A 44 14.72 -3.15 -3.59
C ARG A 44 16.12 -3.21 -4.20
N GLN A 45 16.19 -3.42 -5.51
CA GLN A 45 17.42 -3.47 -6.31
C GLN A 45 17.57 -2.28 -7.25
N GLN A 46 16.52 -1.44 -7.38
CA GLN A 46 16.54 -0.25 -8.22
C GLN A 46 16.91 1.02 -7.43
N PRO A 47 17.63 1.97 -8.05
CA PRO A 47 17.93 3.23 -7.41
C PRO A 47 16.65 4.01 -7.08
N LEU A 48 16.70 4.77 -6.01
CA LEU A 48 15.64 5.67 -5.58
C LEU A 48 16.27 6.91 -4.98
N LYS A 49 15.85 8.08 -5.46
CA LYS A 49 16.15 9.35 -4.82
C LYS A 49 14.85 10.01 -4.39
N MET A 50 14.75 10.37 -3.11
CA MET A 50 13.61 11.10 -2.56
C MET A 50 13.91 12.59 -2.51
N ALA A 51 12.88 13.43 -2.51
CA ALA A 51 13.03 14.84 -2.18
C ALA A 51 13.54 15.02 -0.74
N ASP A 52 14.43 15.99 -0.55
CA ASP A 52 14.99 16.30 0.75
C ASP A 52 13.88 16.72 1.72
N GLY A 53 13.86 16.13 2.92
CA GLY A 53 12.84 16.40 3.94
C GLY A 53 11.49 15.72 3.69
N ALA A 54 11.32 14.96 2.60
CA ALA A 54 10.07 14.26 2.29
C ALA A 54 9.59 13.36 3.44
N TYR A 55 8.29 13.16 3.50
CA TYR A 55 7.71 12.09 4.31
C TYR A 55 7.81 10.79 3.51
N VAL A 56 8.57 9.82 4.03
CA VAL A 56 8.85 8.57 3.30
C VAL A 56 8.15 7.39 3.97
N ILE A 57 7.45 6.59 3.18
CA ILE A 57 6.77 5.35 3.59
C ILE A 57 7.49 4.18 2.93
N ALA A 58 7.96 3.22 3.73
CA ALA A 58 8.50 1.97 3.21
C ALA A 58 7.36 1.00 2.92
N VAL A 59 7.23 0.57 1.68
CA VAL A 59 6.21 -0.39 1.26
C VAL A 59 6.82 -1.80 1.21
N THR A 60 6.16 -2.75 1.84
CA THR A 60 6.47 -4.18 1.69
C THR A 60 5.37 -4.85 0.90
N ARG A 61 5.69 -5.37 -0.29
CA ARG A 61 4.77 -6.22 -1.05
C ARG A 61 4.89 -7.67 -0.59
N ILE A 62 3.78 -8.35 -0.41
CA ILE A 62 3.74 -9.78 -0.07
C ILE A 62 3.20 -10.55 -1.26
N GLU A 63 3.91 -11.59 -1.65
CA GLU A 63 3.54 -12.49 -2.75
C GLU A 63 3.48 -13.93 -2.27
N THR A 64 2.39 -14.63 -2.56
CA THR A 64 2.24 -16.05 -2.22
C THR A 64 2.35 -16.91 -3.47
N TYR A 65 3.10 -18.02 -3.37
CA TYR A 65 3.16 -18.99 -4.46
C TYR A 65 1.83 -19.73 -4.59
N LYS A 66 1.22 -19.64 -5.77
CA LYS A 66 -0.13 -20.19 -6.04
C LYS A 66 -0.12 -21.67 -6.45
N GLU A 67 1.01 -22.18 -6.93
CA GLU A 67 1.20 -23.59 -7.31
C GLU A 67 1.01 -24.49 -6.09
N THR A 68 0.12 -25.49 -6.18
CA THR A 68 -0.31 -26.33 -5.04
C THR A 68 0.85 -26.92 -4.25
N ALA A 69 1.89 -27.43 -4.92
CA ALA A 69 3.06 -28.05 -4.30
C ALA A 69 3.99 -27.05 -3.58
N LYS A 70 3.75 -25.75 -3.74
CA LYS A 70 4.58 -24.64 -3.24
C LYS A 70 3.82 -23.65 -2.37
N ARG A 71 2.54 -23.93 -2.08
CA ARG A 71 1.70 -23.02 -1.30
C ARG A 71 2.32 -22.80 0.08
N PRO A 72 2.28 -21.56 0.60
CA PRO A 72 2.79 -21.30 1.93
C PRO A 72 1.95 -22.03 2.98
N THR A 73 2.58 -22.46 4.06
CA THR A 73 1.88 -23.08 5.19
C THR A 73 1.16 -22.06 6.06
N LEU A 74 1.56 -20.78 5.94
CA LEU A 74 0.96 -19.65 6.68
C LEU A 74 1.01 -19.85 8.20
N SER A 75 2.09 -20.48 8.67
CA SER A 75 2.30 -20.80 10.08
C SER A 75 2.59 -19.55 10.92
N ASP A 76 2.45 -19.66 12.25
CA ASP A 76 2.80 -18.57 13.17
C ASP A 76 4.29 -18.20 13.09
N ASP A 77 5.15 -19.12 12.67
CA ASP A 77 6.57 -18.84 12.42
C ASP A 77 6.76 -17.95 11.17
N MET A 78 5.99 -18.20 10.10
CA MET A 78 5.97 -17.31 8.94
C MET A 78 5.44 -15.93 9.29
N VAL A 79 4.45 -15.83 10.18
CA VAL A 79 3.94 -14.54 10.68
C VAL A 79 5.07 -13.75 11.36
N ARG A 80 5.79 -14.37 12.30
CA ARG A 80 6.92 -13.74 12.99
C ARG A 80 8.02 -13.29 12.03
N GLN A 81 8.52 -14.19 11.18
CA GLN A 81 9.59 -13.87 10.23
C GLN A 81 9.18 -12.76 9.24
N THR A 82 7.93 -12.78 8.77
CA THR A 82 7.41 -11.75 7.87
C THR A 82 7.29 -10.39 8.59
N SER A 83 6.81 -10.40 9.83
CA SER A 83 6.72 -9.20 10.67
C SER A 83 8.09 -8.57 10.92
N GLU A 84 9.08 -9.37 11.32
CA GLU A 84 10.46 -8.93 11.55
C GLU A 84 11.04 -8.25 10.29
N ALA A 85 10.88 -8.89 9.12
CA ALA A 85 11.34 -8.34 7.86
C ALA A 85 10.64 -7.01 7.50
N ILE A 86 9.33 -6.88 7.78
CA ILE A 86 8.58 -5.63 7.56
C ILE A 86 9.11 -4.52 8.48
N VAL A 87 9.21 -4.78 9.79
CA VAL A 87 9.64 -3.79 10.79
C VAL A 87 11.07 -3.31 10.52
N GLU A 88 11.95 -4.19 10.02
CA GLU A 88 13.33 -3.83 9.67
C GLU A 88 13.41 -2.68 8.64
N THR A 89 12.39 -2.53 7.79
CA THR A 89 12.36 -1.43 6.79
C THR A 89 12.28 -0.04 7.40
N LEU A 90 11.88 0.09 8.68
CA LEU A 90 11.96 1.38 9.39
C LEU A 90 13.38 1.88 9.57
N LYS A 91 14.38 1.00 9.53
CA LYS A 91 15.80 1.40 9.66
C LYS A 91 16.35 2.00 8.36
N LEU A 92 15.59 1.96 7.27
CA LEU A 92 15.99 2.60 6.03
C LEU A 92 16.01 4.13 6.18
N PRO A 93 16.88 4.84 5.43
CA PRO A 93 17.03 6.28 5.58
C PRO A 93 15.71 7.04 5.41
N ASN A 94 15.44 7.94 6.35
CA ASN A 94 14.30 8.88 6.32
C ASN A 94 12.90 8.25 6.32
N VAL A 95 12.77 6.93 6.52
CA VAL A 95 11.47 6.26 6.62
C VAL A 95 10.75 6.70 7.90
N LYS A 96 9.48 7.07 7.74
CA LYS A 96 8.60 7.57 8.81
C LYS A 96 7.36 6.71 9.03
N GLY A 97 7.11 5.73 8.17
CA GLY A 97 5.97 4.82 8.28
C GLY A 97 6.11 3.61 7.37
N ILE A 98 5.24 2.62 7.60
CA ILE A 98 5.18 1.38 6.84
C ILE A 98 3.85 1.32 6.08
N GLN A 99 3.90 0.76 4.87
CA GLN A 99 2.73 0.29 4.17
C GLN A 99 2.90 -1.19 3.79
N ILE A 100 1.86 -2.00 3.98
CA ILE A 100 1.84 -3.39 3.53
C ILE A 100 0.95 -3.51 2.30
N ASP A 101 1.51 -4.07 1.23
CA ASP A 101 0.80 -4.33 -0.02
C ASP A 101 0.59 -5.84 -0.19
N PHE A 102 -0.64 -6.30 0.03
CA PHE A 102 -0.97 -7.72 -0.05
C PHE A 102 -2.41 -7.98 -0.51
N ASP A 103 -2.55 -8.52 -1.71
CA ASP A 103 -3.82 -8.94 -2.30
C ASP A 103 -4.29 -10.30 -1.75
N ALA A 104 -4.52 -10.35 -0.44
CA ALA A 104 -4.88 -11.57 0.29
C ALA A 104 -6.13 -12.25 -0.28
N THR A 105 -6.01 -13.53 -0.63
CA THR A 105 -7.15 -14.40 -0.88
C THR A 105 -7.91 -14.70 0.41
N SER A 106 -9.14 -15.21 0.31
CA SER A 106 -9.94 -15.58 1.48
C SER A 106 -9.22 -16.55 2.43
N SER A 107 -8.41 -17.49 1.90
CA SER A 107 -7.61 -18.43 2.70
C SER A 107 -6.41 -17.79 3.40
N GLU A 108 -6.00 -16.59 3.01
CA GLU A 108 -4.83 -15.88 3.56
C GLU A 108 -5.22 -14.80 4.59
N ARG A 109 -6.53 -14.53 4.77
CA ARG A 109 -7.03 -13.45 5.65
C ARG A 109 -6.63 -13.64 7.11
N ASP A 110 -6.66 -14.87 7.62
CA ASP A 110 -6.28 -15.14 9.01
C ASP A 110 -4.79 -14.98 9.26
N PHE A 111 -3.97 -15.38 8.29
CA PHE A 111 -2.55 -15.08 8.29
C PHE A 111 -2.30 -13.57 8.27
N TYR A 112 -2.99 -12.85 7.38
CA TYR A 112 -2.78 -11.41 7.23
C TYR A 112 -3.18 -10.65 8.50
N ARG A 113 -4.28 -11.03 9.15
CA ARG A 113 -4.69 -10.45 10.44
C ARG A 113 -3.64 -10.67 11.51
N LYS A 114 -3.14 -11.90 11.66
CA LYS A 114 -2.06 -12.20 12.60
C LYS A 114 -0.82 -11.36 12.30
N LEU A 115 -0.45 -11.23 11.02
CA LEU A 115 0.68 -10.44 10.58
C LEU A 115 0.53 -8.94 10.91
N ILE A 116 -0.61 -8.32 10.60
CA ILE A 116 -0.82 -6.90 10.92
C ILE A 116 -0.74 -6.65 12.43
N ASN A 117 -1.31 -7.54 13.24
CA ASN A 117 -1.21 -7.44 14.70
C ASN A 117 0.24 -7.58 15.17
N GLU A 118 0.95 -8.58 14.64
CA GLU A 118 2.36 -8.80 14.97
C GLU A 118 3.23 -7.60 14.58
N VAL A 119 3.03 -7.03 13.39
CA VAL A 119 3.74 -5.83 12.93
C VAL A 119 3.44 -4.68 13.88
N ARG A 120 2.16 -4.38 14.15
CA ARG A 120 1.78 -3.27 15.04
C ARG A 120 2.44 -3.40 16.43
N ASN A 121 2.48 -4.60 17.00
CA ASN A 121 3.07 -4.85 18.32
C ASN A 121 4.58 -4.57 18.38
N HIS A 122 5.27 -4.62 17.24
CA HIS A 122 6.71 -4.39 17.14
C HIS A 122 7.07 -2.98 16.65
N LEU A 123 6.09 -2.17 16.23
CA LEU A 123 6.36 -0.79 15.83
C LEU A 123 6.48 0.13 17.05
N PRO A 124 7.36 1.15 16.99
CA PRO A 124 7.35 2.23 17.96
C PRO A 124 5.97 2.91 18.01
N GLU A 125 5.59 3.37 19.20
CA GLU A 125 4.36 4.12 19.41
C GLU A 125 4.26 5.30 18.42
N ASN A 126 3.08 5.50 17.84
CA ASN A 126 2.79 6.53 16.83
C ASN A 126 3.46 6.34 15.46
N THR A 127 4.14 5.23 15.19
CA THR A 127 4.62 4.93 13.82
C THR A 127 3.44 4.58 12.92
N PRO A 128 3.19 5.31 11.82
CA PRO A 128 2.07 4.99 10.95
C PRO A 128 2.26 3.65 10.25
N LEU A 129 1.25 2.80 10.36
CA LEU A 129 1.12 1.54 9.65
C LEU A 129 -0.12 1.64 8.77
N THR A 130 0.09 1.54 7.47
CA THR A 130 -0.98 1.56 6.47
C THR A 130 -0.96 0.26 5.67
N MET A 131 -2.01 0.03 4.89
CA MET A 131 -2.03 -1.05 3.91
C MET A 131 -2.65 -0.57 2.61
N THR A 132 -2.30 -1.20 1.48
CA THR A 132 -3.16 -1.13 0.30
C THR A 132 -4.35 -2.07 0.49
N SER A 133 -5.46 -1.79 -0.18
CA SER A 133 -6.61 -2.66 -0.21
C SER A 133 -7.21 -2.71 -1.61
N LEU A 134 -7.81 -3.87 -1.95
CA LEU A 134 -8.72 -3.92 -3.08
C LEU A 134 -9.93 -3.04 -2.77
N ALA A 135 -10.32 -2.17 -3.72
CA ALA A 135 -11.47 -1.28 -3.52
C ALA A 135 -12.77 -2.04 -3.19
N SER A 136 -12.89 -3.29 -3.65
CA SER A 136 -14.01 -4.17 -3.33
C SER A 136 -14.15 -4.45 -1.83
N TRP A 137 -13.03 -4.60 -1.11
CA TRP A 137 -13.04 -4.82 0.34
C TRP A 137 -13.70 -3.65 1.08
N CYS A 138 -13.52 -2.43 0.60
CA CYS A 138 -14.06 -1.21 1.21
C CYS A 138 -15.56 -0.98 0.98
N THR A 139 -16.23 -1.80 0.14
CA THR A 139 -17.65 -1.62 -0.22
C THR A 139 -18.63 -2.50 0.57
N GLY A 140 -18.15 -3.37 1.46
CA GLY A 140 -19.06 -4.18 2.28
C GLY A 140 -18.52 -5.48 2.87
N GLU A 141 -17.24 -5.81 2.70
CA GLU A 141 -16.66 -6.99 3.35
C GLU A 141 -15.96 -6.61 4.66
N ALA A 142 -16.59 -6.91 5.80
CA ALA A 142 -16.10 -6.54 7.14
C ALA A 142 -14.98 -7.47 7.67
N TRP A 143 -14.09 -7.98 6.82
CA TRP A 143 -13.11 -9.00 7.26
C TRP A 143 -11.83 -8.41 7.88
N PHE A 144 -11.57 -7.11 7.70
CA PHE A 144 -10.39 -6.41 8.20
C PHE A 144 -10.73 -5.14 9.01
N ASN A 145 -11.98 -5.01 9.44
CA ASN A 145 -12.47 -3.85 10.21
C ASN A 145 -11.80 -3.71 11.60
N ASP A 146 -11.16 -4.77 12.08
CA ASP A 146 -10.44 -4.85 13.34
C ASP A 146 -8.92 -4.69 13.18
N PHE A 147 -8.43 -4.44 11.96
CA PHE A 147 -7.00 -4.31 11.72
C PHE A 147 -6.45 -3.07 12.42
N PRO A 148 -5.37 -3.19 13.20
CA PRO A 148 -4.74 -2.05 13.88
C PRO A 148 -3.85 -1.21 12.93
N VAL A 149 -4.37 -0.89 11.74
CA VAL A 149 -3.75 0.03 10.77
C VAL A 149 -4.37 1.41 10.91
N ASP A 150 -3.61 2.44 10.55
CA ASP A 150 -4.06 3.84 10.59
C ASP A 150 -4.89 4.20 9.33
N GLU A 151 -4.66 3.49 8.23
CA GLU A 151 -5.30 3.73 6.93
C GLU A 151 -5.22 2.46 6.06
N ALA A 152 -6.32 2.12 5.40
CA ALA A 152 -6.36 1.13 4.31
C ALA A 152 -6.64 1.87 2.99
N VAL A 153 -5.70 1.85 2.05
CA VAL A 153 -5.71 2.65 0.83
C VAL A 153 -6.42 1.88 -0.29
N PRO A 154 -7.66 2.27 -0.68
CA PRO A 154 -8.41 1.54 -1.70
C PRO A 154 -7.82 1.86 -3.07
N MET A 155 -7.24 0.87 -3.73
CA MET A 155 -6.70 1.01 -5.08
C MET A 155 -7.85 0.98 -6.09
N VAL A 156 -8.23 2.15 -6.59
CA VAL A 156 -9.36 2.36 -7.52
C VAL A 156 -8.89 2.49 -8.97
N PHE A 157 -7.91 1.68 -9.34
CA PHE A 157 -7.35 1.54 -10.68
C PHE A 157 -7.02 0.06 -10.93
N GLN A 158 -6.96 -0.37 -12.18
CA GLN A 158 -6.66 -1.75 -12.59
C GLN A 158 -7.47 -2.82 -11.84
N MET A 159 -8.71 -2.50 -11.43
CA MET A 159 -9.57 -3.34 -10.58
C MET A 159 -10.12 -4.62 -11.27
N GLY A 160 -9.73 -4.88 -12.52
CA GLY A 160 -10.22 -6.02 -13.30
C GLY A 160 -11.75 -6.10 -13.33
N ALA A 161 -12.29 -7.26 -12.97
CA ALA A 161 -13.73 -7.55 -13.00
C ALA A 161 -14.58 -6.63 -12.09
N ASP A 162 -13.97 -5.99 -11.09
CA ASP A 162 -14.68 -5.10 -10.16
C ASP A 162 -14.83 -3.66 -10.66
N SER A 163 -14.15 -3.28 -11.75
CA SER A 163 -14.05 -1.88 -12.20
C SER A 163 -15.42 -1.20 -12.35
N ASP A 164 -16.32 -1.76 -13.15
CA ASP A 164 -17.63 -1.15 -13.44
C ASP A 164 -18.54 -1.12 -12.20
N ARG A 165 -18.38 -2.10 -11.31
CA ARG A 165 -19.17 -2.19 -10.07
C ARG A 165 -18.76 -1.08 -9.11
N ILE A 166 -17.45 -0.91 -8.87
CA ILE A 166 -16.92 0.09 -7.94
C ILE A 166 -17.11 1.51 -8.46
N LYS A 167 -16.79 1.76 -9.75
CA LYS A 167 -16.97 3.10 -10.35
C LYS A 167 -18.45 3.53 -10.30
N ARG A 168 -19.41 2.65 -10.64
CA ARG A 168 -20.85 2.95 -10.51
C ARG A 168 -21.29 3.14 -9.06
N TYR A 169 -20.78 2.32 -8.14
CA TYR A 169 -21.09 2.46 -6.72
C TYR A 169 -20.75 3.87 -6.21
N LEU A 170 -19.54 4.36 -6.51
CA LEU A 170 -19.10 5.70 -6.13
C LEU A 170 -19.83 6.81 -6.89
N ALA A 171 -20.01 6.66 -8.22
CA ALA A 171 -20.73 7.64 -9.04
C ALA A 171 -22.19 7.84 -8.58
N ASN A 172 -22.82 6.82 -8.01
CA ASN A 172 -24.15 6.91 -7.40
C ASN A 172 -24.17 7.65 -6.04
N GLY A 173 -23.05 8.25 -5.63
CA GLY A 173 -22.94 9.00 -4.38
C GLY A 173 -22.81 8.12 -3.15
N ASN A 174 -22.49 6.83 -3.30
CA ASN A 174 -22.08 6.01 -2.16
C ASN A 174 -20.65 6.35 -1.73
N ASP A 175 -20.20 5.75 -0.63
CA ASP A 175 -18.86 5.95 -0.10
C ASP A 175 -18.35 4.64 0.50
N TRP A 176 -17.06 4.60 0.86
CA TRP A 176 -16.48 3.46 1.54
C TRP A 176 -17.25 3.13 2.82
N VAL A 177 -17.74 1.89 2.89
CA VAL A 177 -18.45 1.38 4.06
C VAL A 177 -17.46 1.20 5.19
N GLU A 178 -16.29 0.64 4.91
CA GLU A 178 -15.21 0.42 5.87
C GLU A 178 -14.56 1.74 6.31
N PRO A 179 -14.62 2.10 7.61
CA PRO A 179 -14.00 3.31 8.15
C PRO A 179 -12.52 3.48 7.80
N LEU A 180 -11.71 2.42 7.84
CA LEU A 180 -10.27 2.47 7.51
C LEU A 180 -10.00 2.96 6.08
N CYS A 181 -10.96 2.80 5.18
CA CYS A 181 -10.84 3.21 3.78
C CYS A 181 -11.23 4.68 3.54
N ARG A 182 -11.99 5.33 4.44
CA ARG A 182 -12.57 6.67 4.23
C ARG A 182 -11.55 7.81 4.21
N GLY A 183 -10.30 7.55 4.60
CA GLY A 183 -9.25 8.55 4.61
C GLY A 183 -8.61 8.84 3.24
N SER A 184 -8.71 7.90 2.28
CA SER A 184 -7.86 7.95 1.10
C SER A 184 -8.44 7.31 -0.18
N TYR A 185 -7.71 7.53 -1.27
CA TYR A 185 -7.81 6.81 -2.54
C TYR A 185 -6.42 6.52 -3.09
N GLY A 186 -6.24 5.33 -3.68
CA GLY A 186 -5.14 5.04 -4.59
C GLY A 186 -5.59 5.16 -6.04
N ILE A 187 -4.97 6.02 -6.84
CA ILE A 187 -5.30 6.24 -8.26
C ILE A 187 -4.08 6.11 -9.16
N SER A 188 -4.27 5.58 -10.37
CA SER A 188 -3.28 5.65 -11.44
C SER A 188 -3.40 7.00 -12.16
N LEU A 189 -2.27 7.64 -12.47
CA LEU A 189 -2.27 8.86 -13.29
C LEU A 189 -2.77 8.59 -14.72
N GLU A 190 -2.54 7.39 -15.24
CA GLU A 190 -3.01 6.97 -16.56
C GLU A 190 -4.53 6.80 -16.63
N GLU A 191 -5.17 6.35 -15.54
CA GLU A 191 -6.64 6.27 -15.46
C GLU A 191 -7.31 7.57 -14.99
N GLY A 192 -6.58 8.40 -14.23
CA GLY A 192 -7.06 9.68 -13.72
C GLY A 192 -8.13 9.57 -12.63
N ARG A 193 -8.73 10.71 -12.31
CA ARG A 193 -9.87 10.79 -11.38
C ARG A 193 -11.16 10.37 -12.09
N PHE A 194 -12.11 9.84 -11.33
CA PHE A 194 -13.42 9.46 -11.84
C PHE A 194 -14.54 10.00 -10.93
N ASP A 195 -15.77 9.96 -11.44
CA ASP A 195 -16.94 10.53 -10.77
C ASP A 195 -17.25 9.84 -9.44
N GLY A 196 -17.64 10.63 -8.45
CA GLY A 196 -18.02 10.14 -7.12
C GLY A 196 -16.87 10.03 -6.11
N MET A 197 -15.63 10.35 -6.51
CA MET A 197 -14.53 10.52 -5.55
C MET A 197 -14.82 11.70 -4.60
N ARG A 198 -14.64 11.48 -3.30
CA ARG A 198 -14.78 12.53 -2.28
C ARG A 198 -13.55 13.44 -2.25
N ASP A 199 -13.79 14.73 -2.08
CA ASP A 199 -12.73 15.71 -1.87
C ASP A 199 -12.15 15.63 -0.45
N GLY A 200 -10.99 16.26 -0.26
CA GLY A 200 -10.33 16.37 1.05
C GLY A 200 -9.68 15.07 1.56
N ARG A 201 -9.68 13.99 0.76
CA ARG A 201 -9.02 12.73 1.08
C ARG A 201 -7.56 12.71 0.63
N ARG A 202 -6.77 11.89 1.31
CA ARG A 202 -5.39 11.61 0.92
C ARG A 202 -5.36 10.88 -0.40
N MET A 203 -4.49 11.32 -1.29
CA MET A 203 -4.32 10.75 -2.62
C MET A 203 -2.98 10.04 -2.70
N TYR A 204 -3.02 8.73 -2.96
CA TYR A 204 -1.86 7.94 -3.36
C TYR A 204 -1.89 7.85 -4.88
N TYR A 205 -0.86 8.38 -5.52
CA TYR A 205 -0.74 8.38 -6.97
C TYR A 205 0.21 7.27 -7.41
N PHE A 206 -0.24 6.50 -8.38
CA PHE A 206 0.48 5.39 -8.98
C PHE A 206 0.74 5.68 -10.45
N LYS A 207 1.86 5.15 -10.96
CA LYS A 207 2.27 5.28 -12.35
C LYS A 207 3.06 4.04 -12.74
N ASN A 208 2.94 3.57 -13.99
CA ASN A 208 3.68 2.40 -14.48
C ASN A 208 5.02 2.77 -15.15
N THR A 209 5.36 4.05 -15.15
CA THR A 209 6.61 4.60 -15.69
C THR A 209 7.25 5.52 -14.65
N PRO A 210 8.56 5.79 -14.75
CA PRO A 210 9.22 6.68 -13.80
C PRO A 210 8.53 8.04 -13.70
N TRP A 211 8.56 8.60 -12.50
CA TRP A 211 8.05 9.92 -12.21
C TRP A 211 8.90 11.00 -12.88
N VAL A 212 8.24 12.03 -13.42
CA VAL A 212 8.89 13.22 -13.98
C VAL A 212 8.27 14.49 -13.40
N ALA A 213 9.01 15.61 -13.47
CA ALA A 213 8.58 16.87 -12.86
C ALA A 213 7.23 17.38 -13.38
N GLU A 214 6.89 17.07 -14.63
CA GLU A 214 5.61 17.41 -15.25
C GLU A 214 4.41 16.74 -14.57
N ASP A 215 4.60 15.55 -13.97
CA ASP A 215 3.51 14.78 -13.34
C ASP A 215 2.95 15.43 -12.07
N VAL A 216 3.78 16.25 -11.40
CA VAL A 216 3.45 16.87 -10.10
C VAL A 216 3.21 18.37 -10.19
N ARG A 217 3.33 18.96 -11.38
CA ARG A 217 3.00 20.37 -11.58
C ARG A 217 1.48 20.52 -11.52
N PRO A 218 0.95 21.54 -10.82
CA PRO A 218 -0.45 21.90 -10.98
C PRO A 218 -0.69 22.22 -12.46
N ASN A 219 -1.75 21.67 -13.05
CA ASN A 219 -2.20 22.10 -14.37
C ASN A 219 -2.40 23.63 -14.33
N PRO A 220 -1.90 24.38 -15.32
CA PRO A 220 -2.11 25.82 -15.40
C PRO A 220 -3.60 26.20 -15.47
#